data_AF-A0A3M4AA21-F1
#
_entry.id   AF-A0A3M4AA21-F1
#
_cell.length_a   1.000
_cell.length_b   1.000
_cell.length_c   1.000
_cell.angle_alpha   90.00
_cell.angle_beta   90.00
_cell.angle_gamma   90.00
#
_symmetry.space_group_name_H-M   'P 1'
#
loop_
_entity.id
_entity.type
_entity.pdbx_description
1 polymer ?
#
loop_
_entity_poly.entity_id
_entity_poly.type
_entity_poly.pdbx_seq_one_letter_code
_entity_poly.pdbx_strand_id
1 'polypeptide(L)' 'MFRDGKICEHHDHFDMWRWSRQALGAKGLLLGWTPLVRNAVRVQALKGRKAFTESRRA' A
#
# COMPACT_ATOMS: atom_id res chain seq x y z
N MET A 1 9.04 15.24 2.64
CA MET A 1 10.10 16.10 3.24
C MET A 1 11.16 15.23 3.90
N PHE A 2 12.42 15.67 3.93
CA PHE A 2 13.51 14.99 4.65
C PHE A 2 13.92 15.81 5.88
N ARG A 3 14.29 15.15 6.98
CA ARG A 3 14.87 15.77 8.18
C ARG A 3 15.97 14.87 8.73
N ASP A 4 17.13 15.43 9.04
CA ASP A 4 18.30 14.70 9.56
C ASP A 4 18.66 13.49 8.68
N GLY A 5 18.59 13.66 7.35
CA GLY A 5 18.85 12.60 6.37
C GLY A 5 17.77 11.52 6.27
N LYS A 6 16.65 11.64 6.99
CA LYS A 6 15.55 10.66 7.01
C LYS A 6 14.34 11.15 6.23
N ILE A 7 13.64 10.24 5.58
CA ILE A 7 12.33 10.51 4.95
C ILE A 7 11.31 10.75 6.07
N CYS A 8 10.80 11.97 6.21
CA CYS A 8 9.74 12.30 7.16
C CYS A 8 8.36 12.21 6.54
N GLU A 9 8.24 12.50 5.24
CA GLU A 9 6.97 12.50 4.54
C GLU A 9 7.17 12.18 3.08
N HIS A 10 6.29 11.33 2.54
CA HIS A 10 6.26 10.95 1.14
C HIS A 10 4.79 10.79 0.72
N HIS A 11 4.35 11.57 -0.26
CA HIS A 11 3.05 11.42 -0.90
C HIS A 11 3.27 10.80 -2.27
N ASP A 12 2.55 9.72 -2.55
CA ASP A 12 2.63 9.03 -3.82
C ASP A 12 1.23 8.98 -4.47
N HIS A 13 1.22 9.17 -5.79
CA HIS A 13 0.04 9.05 -6.62
C HIS A 13 0.32 8.00 -7.69
N PHE A 14 -0.40 6.90 -7.62
CA PHE A 14 -0.28 5.83 -8.60
C PHE A 14 -1.63 5.27 -9.01
N ASP A 15 -1.66 4.69 -10.21
CA ASP A 15 -2.83 4.02 -10.75
C ASP A 15 -2.97 2.62 -10.12
N MET A 16 -3.97 2.48 -9.26
CA MET A 16 -4.27 1.22 -8.55
C MET A 16 -4.55 0.05 -9.48
N TRP A 17 -5.18 0.26 -10.64
CA TRP A 17 -5.48 -0.83 -11.57
C TRP A 17 -4.23 -1.30 -12.29
N ARG A 18 -3.39 -0.36 -12.77
CA ARG A 18 -2.09 -0.70 -13.38
C ARG A 18 -1.19 -1.44 -12.40
N TRP A 19 -1.09 -0.94 -11.17
CA TRP A 19 -0.35 -1.61 -10.10
C TRP A 19 -0.91 -3.01 -9.81
N SER A 20 -2.23 -3.14 -9.67
CA SER A 20 -2.88 -4.41 -9.36
C SER A 20 -2.64 -5.45 -10.46
N ARG A 21 -2.70 -5.05 -11.74
CA ARG A 21 -2.36 -5.91 -12.88
C ARG A 21 -0.93 -6.44 -12.80
N GLN A 22 0.03 -5.60 -12.41
CA GLN A 22 1.43 -6.01 -12.26
C GLN A 22 1.64 -6.91 -11.05
N ALA A 23 1.02 -6.59 -9.91
CA ALA A 23 1.24 -7.29 -8.64
C ALA A 23 0.47 -8.63 -8.53
N LEU A 24 -0.73 -8.71 -9.12
CA LEU A 24 -1.65 -9.86 -8.97
C LEU A 24 -1.86 -10.64 -10.29
N GLY A 25 -1.21 -10.22 -11.38
CA GLY A 25 -1.33 -10.85 -12.70
C GLY A 25 -2.75 -10.82 -13.26
N ALA A 26 -3.22 -11.97 -13.77
CA ALA A 26 -4.55 -12.09 -14.39
C ALA A 26 -5.68 -11.66 -13.44
N LYS A 27 -5.58 -11.98 -12.14
CA LYS A 27 -6.58 -11.55 -11.15
C LYS A 27 -6.60 -10.02 -10.99
N GLY A 28 -5.44 -9.38 -11.03
CA GLY A 28 -5.31 -7.93 -10.97
C GLY A 28 -5.84 -7.22 -12.22
N LEU A 29 -5.65 -7.83 -13.40
CA LEU A 29 -6.25 -7.32 -14.63
C LEU A 29 -7.78 -7.32 -14.56
N LEU A 30 -8.37 -8.44 -14.12
CA LEU A 30 -9.81 -8.65 -14.11
C LEU A 30 -10.51 -7.93 -12.95
N LEU A 31 -9.91 -7.91 -11.76
CA LEU A 31 -10.57 -7.49 -10.52
C LEU A 31 -9.92 -6.26 -9.87
N GLY A 32 -8.77 -5.78 -10.35
CA GLY A 32 -8.01 -4.70 -9.72
C GLY A 32 -8.72 -3.35 -9.67
N TRP A 33 -9.71 -3.14 -10.54
CA TRP A 33 -10.56 -1.94 -10.54
C TRP A 33 -11.68 -1.99 -9.48
N THR A 34 -11.99 -3.17 -8.95
CA THR A 34 -13.11 -3.35 -8.02
C THR A 34 -12.82 -2.76 -6.62
N PRO A 35 -13.85 -2.30 -5.90
CA PRO A 35 -13.70 -1.86 -4.51
C PRO A 35 -13.18 -2.96 -3.58
N LEU A 36 -13.45 -4.24 -3.87
CA LEU A 36 -13.04 -5.38 -3.07
C LEU A 36 -11.51 -5.48 -2.97
N VAL A 37 -10.83 -5.49 -4.11
CA VAL A 37 -9.36 -5.57 -4.16
C VAL A 37 -8.75 -4.32 -3.52
N ARG A 38 -9.30 -3.13 -3.81
CA ARG A 38 -8.83 -1.88 -3.23
C ARG A 38 -8.91 -1.87 -1.70
N ASN A 39 -10.03 -2.33 -1.14
CA ASN A 39 -10.23 -2.36 0.30
C ASN A 39 -9.35 -3.43 0.98
N ALA A 40 -9.18 -4.60 0.37
CA ALA A 40 -8.28 -5.63 0.89
C ALA A 40 -6.82 -5.13 0.99
N VAL A 41 -6.33 -4.45 -0.05
CA VAL A 41 -4.98 -3.85 -0.05
C VAL A 41 -4.83 -2.81 1.05
N ARG A 42 -5.83 -1.94 1.25
CA ARG A 42 -5.81 -0.93 2.33
C ARG A 42 -5.75 -1.57 3.71
N VAL A 43 -6.58 -2.60 3.96
CA VAL A 43 -6.60 -3.31 5.25
C VAL A 43 -5.24 -3.96 5.51
N GLN A 44 -4.65 -4.63 4.51
CA GLN A 44 -3.35 -5.27 4.65
C GLN A 44 -2.24 -4.23 4.92
N ALA A 45 -2.24 -3.10 4.20
CA ALA A 45 -1.27 -2.02 4.41
C ALA A 45 -1.38 -1.42 5.83
N LEU A 46 -2.60 -1.18 6.31
CA LEU A 46 -2.83 -0.69 7.67
C LEU A 46 -2.35 -1.67 8.73
N LYS A 47 -2.59 -2.97 8.53
CA LYS A 47 -2.12 -4.04 9.44
C LYS A 47 -0.59 -4.05 9.52
N GLY A 48 0.10 -4.02 8.38
CA GLY A 48 1.56 -3.97 8.33
C GLY A 48 2.12 -2.72 9.00
N ARG A 49 1.51 -1.55 8.73
CA ARG A 49 1.88 -0.28 9.37
C ARG A 49 1.73 -0.33 10.89
N LYS A 50 0.61 -0.87 11.38
CA LYS A 50 0.36 -1.03 12.82
C LYS A 50 1.41 -1.93 13.46
N ALA A 51 1.65 -3.12 12.89
CA ALA A 51 2.64 -4.06 13.41
C ALA A 51 4.05 -3.45 13.47
N PHE A 52 4.48 -2.73 12.43
CA PHE A 52 5.77 -2.04 12.43
C PHE A 52 5.85 -0.93 13.49
N THR A 53 4.77 -0.18 13.69
CA THR A 53 4.73 0.88 14.70
C THR A 53 4.78 0.30 16.12
N GLU A 54 4.08 -0.82 16.35
CA GLU A 54 4.07 -1.53 17.64
C GLU A 54 5.44 -2.14 17.96
N SER A 55 6.08 -2.81 16.99
CA SER A 55 7.41 -3.40 17.21
C SER A 55 8.52 -2.39 17.47
N ARG A 56 8.33 -1.13 17.09
CA ARG A 56 9.26 -0.02 17.33
C ARG A 56 9.00 0.72 18.64
N ARG A 57 7.87 0.46 19.30
CA ARG A 57 7.48 1.07 20.59
C ARG A 57 7.86 0.21 21.80
N ALA A 58 8.03 -1.10 21.61
CA ALA A 58 8.60 -2.01 22.59
C ALA A 58 10.14 -1.87 22.63
#